data_AF-A0A963BUY1-F1
#
_entry.id   AF-A0A963BUY1-F1
#
_cell.length_a   1.000
_cell.length_b   1.000
_cell.length_c   1.000
_cell.angle_alpha   90.00
_cell.angle_beta   90.00
_cell.angle_gamma   90.00
#
_symmetry.space_group_name_H-M   'P 1'
#
loop_
_entity.id
_entity.type
_entity.pdbx_description
1 polymer ?
#
loop_
_entity_poly.entity_id
_entity_poly.type
_entity_poly.pdbx_seq_one_letter_code
_entity_poly.pdbx_strand_id
1 'polypeptide(L)'
;LPTLISLAGAWVILQLLYRRVLGDLPGTARPARLTANNADPAFDAWQTGKGLILLAILVALFFTDLPRDKVALSLAALLLLSRRMHTRSILGLIDWHLLTLFAALFIVVGIFRSTDAPEQVIHWLAAHSVDLANGQVLTLVTALLSNLVSNVPATMLLAQTLDPAHPELWYVLAMASTFAGNLLLIGSIANLIVAEQVAPLGVRIGFLEYARAGVPVTLLSLGILSVWLLI
;
A
#
# COMPACT_ATOMS: atom_id res chain seq x y z
N LEU A 1 -9.76 9.46 -12.32
CA LEU A 1 -11.02 10.02 -11.80
C LEU A 1 -11.53 9.29 -10.56
N PRO A 2 -11.83 7.98 -10.59
CA PRO A 2 -12.34 7.25 -9.43
C PRO A 2 -11.43 7.37 -8.20
N THR A 3 -10.11 7.33 -8.39
CA THR A 3 -9.11 7.52 -7.31
C THR A 3 -9.23 8.86 -6.58
N LEU A 4 -9.44 9.97 -7.30
CA LEU A 4 -9.58 11.30 -6.69
C LEU A 4 -10.89 11.44 -5.92
N ILE A 5 -11.97 10.88 -6.47
CA ILE A 5 -13.29 10.89 -5.80
C ILE A 5 -13.23 10.02 -4.54
N SER A 6 -12.63 8.83 -4.62
CA SER A 6 -12.41 7.95 -3.46
C SER A 6 -11.55 8.61 -2.40
N LEU A 7 -10.49 9.35 -2.79
CA LEU A 7 -9.65 10.10 -1.86
C LEU A 7 -10.45 11.20 -1.13
N ALA A 8 -11.24 11.98 -1.85
CA ALA A 8 -12.11 13.00 -1.26
C ALA A 8 -13.15 12.36 -0.33
N GLY A 9 -13.77 11.25 -0.76
CA GLY A 9 -14.72 10.48 0.03
C GLY A 9 -14.13 9.92 1.32
N ALA A 10 -12.92 9.36 1.24
CA ALA A 10 -12.17 8.88 2.39
C ALA A 10 -11.90 10.01 3.39
N TRP A 11 -11.48 11.18 2.90
CA TRP A 11 -11.29 12.36 3.73
C TRP A 11 -12.57 12.78 4.44
N VAL A 12 -13.71 12.84 3.73
CA VAL A 12 -15.01 13.17 4.33
C VAL A 12 -15.39 12.16 5.43
N ILE A 13 -15.24 10.85 5.17
CA ILE A 13 -15.55 9.81 6.16
C ILE A 13 -14.69 9.99 7.42
N LEU A 14 -13.37 10.20 7.25
CA LEU A 14 -12.46 10.40 8.37
C LEU A 14 -12.83 11.65 9.17
N GLN A 15 -13.15 12.76 8.49
CA GLN A 15 -13.59 13.99 9.14
C GLN A 15 -14.87 13.79 9.94
N LEU A 16 -15.85 13.07 9.40
CA LEU A 16 -17.11 12.80 10.10
C LEU A 16 -16.91 11.86 11.29
N LEU A 17 -16.12 10.80 11.12
CA LEU A 17 -15.88 9.79 12.13
C LEU A 17 -15.09 10.35 13.33
N TYR A 18 -14.07 11.15 13.03
CA TYR A 18 -13.16 11.73 14.03
C TYR A 18 -13.45 13.20 14.34
N ARG A 19 -14.61 13.75 13.92
CA ARG A 19 -14.95 15.18 14.10
C ARG A 19 -14.82 15.66 15.54
N ARG A 20 -15.15 14.80 16.51
CA ARG A 20 -15.10 15.12 17.94
C ARG A 20 -13.65 15.21 18.40
N VAL A 21 -12.84 14.21 18.04
CA VAL A 21 -11.41 14.19 18.34
C VAL A 21 -10.70 15.39 17.69
N LEU A 22 -11.02 15.68 16.43
CA LEU A 22 -10.43 16.79 15.68
C LEU A 22 -10.93 18.17 16.16
N GLY A 23 -12.17 18.26 16.63
CA GLY A 23 -12.75 19.49 17.21
C GLY A 23 -12.25 19.79 18.63
N ASP A 24 -11.91 18.75 19.39
CA ASP A 24 -11.35 18.85 20.74
C ASP A 24 -9.82 19.05 20.73
N LEU A 25 -9.17 19.04 19.55
CA LEU A 25 -7.78 19.45 19.43
C LEU A 25 -7.67 20.93 19.84
N PRO A 26 -6.93 21.28 20.90
CA PRO A 26 -6.82 22.66 21.30
C PRO A 26 -6.19 23.44 20.16
N GLY A 27 -6.91 24.42 19.60
CA GLY A 27 -6.57 25.14 18.36
C GLY A 27 -5.23 25.89 18.33
N THR A 28 -4.42 25.77 19.38
CA THR A 28 -3.09 26.36 19.52
C THR A 28 -2.16 25.55 20.43
N ALA A 29 -2.58 24.39 20.95
CA ALA A 29 -1.65 23.55 21.69
C ALA A 29 -0.67 22.96 20.68
N ARG A 30 0.55 23.52 20.65
CA ARG A 30 1.73 22.85 20.11
C ARG A 30 1.59 21.39 20.55
N PRO A 31 1.47 20.41 19.61
CA PRO A 31 1.21 19.02 19.99
C PRO A 31 2.18 18.74 21.10
N ALA A 32 1.66 18.46 22.31
CA ALA A 32 2.46 18.32 23.51
C ALA A 32 3.60 17.44 23.09
N ARG A 33 4.80 18.04 22.92
CA ARG A 33 5.89 17.43 22.16
C ARG A 33 5.99 16.10 22.81
N LEU A 34 5.55 15.02 22.12
CA LEU A 34 5.57 13.67 22.68
C LEU A 34 6.95 13.65 23.29
N THR A 35 7.04 13.52 24.62
CA THR A 35 8.30 13.68 25.33
C THR A 35 9.10 12.45 24.95
N ALA A 36 9.55 12.47 23.70
CA ALA A 36 10.45 11.59 23.07
C ALA A 36 11.67 11.79 23.91
N ASN A 37 12.03 10.73 24.62
CA ASN A 37 13.38 10.50 25.04
C ASN A 37 14.32 11.15 24.02
N ASN A 38 15.15 12.07 24.50
CA ASN A 38 16.14 12.80 23.73
C ASN A 38 16.83 11.89 22.68
N ALA A 39 16.40 11.92 21.42
CA ALA A 39 17.08 11.23 20.32
C ALA A 39 16.56 11.57 18.91
N ASP A 40 15.48 12.33 18.72
CA ASP A 40 15.08 12.71 17.36
C ASP A 40 16.17 13.63 16.76
N PRO A 41 16.82 13.23 15.65
CA PRO A 41 17.89 14.02 15.06
C PRO A 41 17.35 15.40 14.66
N ALA A 42 18.15 16.45 14.92
CA ALA A 42 17.80 17.80 14.52
C ALA A 42 17.56 17.84 13.00
N PHE A 43 16.50 18.54 12.58
CA PHE A 43 16.16 18.68 11.17
C PHE A 43 17.34 19.29 10.39
N ASP A 44 17.87 18.56 9.41
CA ASP A 44 18.96 18.99 8.54
C ASP A 44 18.41 19.24 7.13
N ALA A 45 18.15 20.51 6.82
CA ALA A 45 17.60 20.93 5.53
C ALA A 45 18.44 20.48 4.33
N TRP A 46 19.76 20.34 4.50
CA TRP A 46 20.65 19.91 3.44
C TRP A 46 20.52 18.43 3.15
N GLN A 47 20.47 17.59 4.19
CA GLN A 47 20.26 16.15 4.02
C GLN A 47 18.85 15.84 3.53
N THR A 48 17.84 16.54 4.06
CA THR A 48 16.47 16.43 3.56
C THR A 48 16.37 16.84 2.10
N GLY A 49 16.99 17.96 1.70
CA GLY A 49 17.01 18.41 0.31
C GLY A 49 17.65 17.39 -0.63
N LYS A 50 18.79 16.81 -0.24
CA LYS A 50 19.43 15.73 -1.02
C LYS A 50 18.53 14.51 -1.16
N GLY A 51 17.91 14.07 -0.06
CA GLY A 51 16.98 12.95 -0.07
C GLY A 51 15.80 13.19 -1.00
N LEU A 52 15.18 14.38 -0.93
CA LEU A 52 14.06 14.77 -1.79
C LEU A 52 14.45 14.86 -3.26
N ILE A 53 15.62 15.42 -3.58
CA ILE A 53 16.11 15.49 -4.96
C ILE A 53 16.33 14.08 -5.51
N LEU A 54 16.98 13.20 -4.76
CA LEU A 54 17.22 11.83 -5.21
C LEU A 54 15.93 11.01 -5.31
N LEU A 55 14.96 11.25 -4.41
CA LEU A 55 13.62 10.69 -4.52
C LEU A 55 12.92 11.18 -5.80
N ALA A 56 13.00 12.47 -6.12
CA ALA A 56 12.43 13.02 -7.34
C ALA A 56 13.10 12.43 -8.59
N ILE A 57 14.43 12.28 -8.58
CA ILE A 57 15.18 11.62 -9.66
C ILE A 57 14.75 10.16 -9.79
N LEU A 58 14.64 9.42 -8.68
CA LEU A 58 14.18 8.03 -8.67
C LEU A 58 12.79 7.91 -9.34
N VAL A 59 11.85 8.75 -8.91
CA VAL A 59 10.49 8.77 -9.46
C VAL A 59 10.49 9.13 -10.95
N ALA A 60 11.29 10.11 -11.37
CA ALA A 60 11.42 10.47 -12.78
C ALA A 60 11.98 9.32 -13.63
N LEU A 61 13.00 8.62 -13.12
CA LEU A 61 13.61 7.48 -13.80
C LEU A 61 12.70 6.27 -13.89
N PHE A 62 11.68 6.13 -13.02
CA PHE A 62 10.69 5.05 -13.12
C PHE A 62 9.80 5.16 -14.36
N PHE A 63 9.73 6.33 -15.00
CA PHE A 63 9.04 6.53 -16.29
C PHE A 63 9.93 6.18 -17.50
N THR A 64 11.14 5.71 -17.27
CA THR A 64 12.05 5.23 -18.33
C THR A 64 12.10 3.70 -18.35
N ASP A 65 12.68 3.12 -19.40
CA ASP A 65 12.86 1.67 -19.55
C ASP A 65 13.97 1.08 -18.66
N LEU A 66 14.58 1.90 -17.79
CA LEU A 66 15.63 1.43 -16.90
C LEU A 66 15.07 0.43 -15.87
N PRO A 67 15.82 -0.65 -15.58
CA PRO A 67 15.44 -1.57 -14.51
C PRO A 67 15.36 -0.85 -13.17
N ARG A 68 14.15 -0.81 -12.60
CA ARG A 68 13.79 0.01 -11.42
C ARG A 68 14.60 -0.37 -10.18
N ASP A 69 14.90 -1.66 -10.03
CA ASP A 69 15.77 -2.23 -9.01
C ASP A 69 17.19 -1.66 -9.11
N LYS A 70 17.77 -1.62 -10.31
CA LYS A 70 19.12 -1.08 -10.53
C LYS A 70 19.15 0.42 -10.25
N VAL A 71 18.15 1.17 -10.72
CA VAL A 71 18.05 2.61 -10.45
C VAL A 71 17.99 2.89 -8.94
N ALA A 72 17.12 2.19 -8.22
CA ALA A 72 16.99 2.34 -6.77
C ALA A 72 18.30 2.01 -6.04
N LEU A 73 18.95 0.90 -6.39
CA LEU A 73 20.23 0.49 -5.80
C LEU A 73 21.36 1.48 -6.12
N SER A 74 21.43 2.00 -7.35
CA SER A 74 22.44 2.99 -7.74
C SER A 74 22.27 4.31 -6.99
N LEU A 75 21.04 4.80 -6.82
CA LEU A 75 20.79 6.04 -6.07
C LEU A 75 21.02 5.84 -4.56
N ALA A 76 20.66 4.67 -4.02
CA ALA A 76 21.00 4.30 -2.64
C ALA A 76 22.52 4.22 -2.43
N ALA A 77 23.26 3.61 -3.36
CA ALA A 77 24.72 3.57 -3.32
C ALA A 77 25.33 4.98 -3.37
N LEU A 78 24.80 5.86 -4.24
CA LEU A 78 25.21 7.26 -4.32
C LEU A 78 24.97 8.01 -3.00
N LEU A 79 23.86 7.75 -2.30
CA LEU A 79 23.60 8.28 -0.96
C LEU A 79 24.62 7.81 0.08
N LEU A 80 24.95 6.52 0.05
CA LEU A 80 25.90 5.91 0.97
C LEU A 80 27.34 6.40 0.76
N LEU A 81 27.68 6.93 -0.42
CA LEU A 81 28.96 7.63 -0.63
C LEU A 81 29.05 8.96 0.13
N SER A 82 27.94 9.46 0.70
CA SER A 82 27.96 10.68 1.51
C SER A 82 28.64 10.46 2.86
N ARG A 83 29.71 11.21 3.14
CA ARG A 83 30.46 11.15 4.42
C ARG A 83 29.63 11.38 5.69
N ARG A 84 28.43 11.95 5.60
CA ARG A 84 27.54 12.21 6.74
C ARG A 84 26.51 11.11 7.00
N MET A 85 26.45 10.10 6.12
CA MET A 85 25.48 9.02 6.16
C MET A 85 26.21 7.75 6.62
N HIS A 86 26.29 7.53 7.94
CA HIS A 86 26.94 6.34 8.47
C HIS A 86 26.19 5.09 8.01
N THR A 87 26.84 4.24 7.21
CA THR A 87 26.26 3.02 6.63
C THR A 87 25.51 2.18 7.67
N ARG A 88 26.08 2.00 8.86
CA ARG A 88 25.46 1.22 9.94
C ARG A 88 24.14 1.81 10.41
N SER A 89 24.03 3.13 10.49
CA SER A 89 22.79 3.82 10.88
C SER A 89 21.71 3.64 9.83
N ILE A 90 22.06 3.74 8.54
CA ILE A 90 21.09 3.58 7.43
C ILE A 90 20.65 2.13 7.28
N LEU A 91 21.59 1.18 7.31
CA LEU A 91 21.25 -0.25 7.26
C LEU A 91 20.43 -0.69 8.48
N GLY A 92 20.56 0.00 9.62
CA GLY A 92 19.74 -0.22 10.81
C GLY A 92 18.28 0.24 10.65
N LEU A 93 17.98 1.12 9.68
CA LEU A 93 16.61 1.51 9.35
C LEU A 93 15.91 0.49 8.45
N ILE A 94 16.65 -0.47 7.90
CA ILE A 94 16.08 -1.53 7.06
C ILE A 94 15.34 -2.52 7.96
N ASP A 95 14.06 -2.73 7.65
CA ASP A 95 13.26 -3.75 8.30
C ASP A 95 13.56 -5.13 7.68
N TRP A 96 14.46 -5.88 8.33
CA TRP A 96 14.83 -7.23 7.91
C TRP A 96 13.68 -8.22 8.05
N HIS A 97 12.77 -8.04 9.01
CA HIS A 97 11.61 -8.92 9.17
C HIS A 97 10.66 -8.75 7.99
N LEU A 98 10.43 -7.50 7.58
CA LEU A 98 9.60 -7.21 6.42
C LEU A 98 10.21 -7.71 5.10
N LEU A 99 11.52 -7.50 4.90
CA LEU A 99 12.20 -8.01 3.70
C LEU A 99 12.18 -9.53 3.61
N THR A 100 12.41 -10.23 4.72
CA THR A 100 12.36 -11.69 4.76
C THR A 100 10.94 -12.23 4.54
N LEU A 101 9.92 -11.55 5.09
CA LEU A 101 8.51 -11.85 4.81
C LEU A 101 8.20 -11.75 3.31
N PHE A 102 8.57 -10.65 2.65
CA PHE A 102 8.35 -10.48 1.21
C PHE A 102 9.12 -11.50 0.37
N ALA A 103 10.36 -11.81 0.74
CA ALA A 103 11.16 -12.82 0.04
C ALA A 103 10.48 -14.20 0.10
N ALA A 104 10.05 -14.64 1.30
CA ALA A 104 9.32 -15.89 1.48
C ALA A 104 7.99 -15.90 0.70
N LEU A 105 7.24 -14.80 0.77
CA LEU A 105 5.98 -14.64 0.07
C LEU A 105 6.13 -14.69 -1.46
N PHE A 106 7.16 -14.05 -2.02
CA PHE A 106 7.46 -14.14 -3.46
C PHE A 106 7.93 -15.52 -3.89
N ILE A 107 8.62 -16.26 -3.02
CA ILE A 107 8.94 -17.68 -3.28
C ILE A 107 7.65 -18.49 -3.36
N VAL A 108 6.72 -18.35 -2.40
CA VAL A 108 5.43 -19.06 -2.40
C VAL A 108 4.60 -18.71 -3.64
N VAL A 109 4.49 -17.43 -3.97
CA VAL A 109 3.81 -16.98 -5.20
C VAL A 109 4.51 -17.56 -6.43
N GLY A 110 5.84 -17.55 -6.49
CA GLY A 110 6.61 -18.14 -7.59
C GLY A 110 6.34 -19.64 -7.76
N ILE A 111 6.28 -20.40 -6.66
CA ILE A 111 5.92 -21.83 -6.68
C ILE A 111 4.49 -21.99 -7.20
N PHE A 112 3.53 -21.23 -6.68
CA PHE A 112 2.15 -21.28 -7.13
C PHE A 112 2.01 -21.00 -8.63
N ARG A 113 2.76 -20.02 -9.15
CA ARG A 113 2.83 -19.71 -10.59
C ARG A 113 3.44 -20.83 -11.44
N SER A 114 4.33 -21.63 -10.87
CA SER A 114 4.95 -22.76 -11.58
C SER A 114 4.05 -24.01 -11.64
N THR A 115 2.88 -23.99 -10.99
CA THR A 115 1.90 -25.07 -11.01
C THR A 115 0.70 -24.73 -11.90
N ASP A 116 -0.08 -25.72 -12.29
CA ASP A 116 -1.34 -25.53 -13.04
C ASP A 116 -2.49 -24.98 -12.17
N ALA A 117 -2.23 -24.67 -10.90
CA ALA A 117 -3.24 -24.19 -9.96
C ALA A 117 -3.96 -22.90 -10.43
N PRO A 118 -3.29 -21.88 -11.01
CA PRO A 118 -3.98 -20.69 -11.53
C PRO A 118 -5.01 -21.03 -12.61
N GLU A 119 -4.65 -21.89 -13.57
CA GLU A 119 -5.56 -22.32 -14.64
C GLU A 119 -6.74 -23.10 -14.08
N GLN A 120 -6.48 -24.03 -13.14
CA GLN A 120 -7.54 -24.78 -12.45
C GLN A 120 -8.50 -23.86 -11.69
N VAL A 121 -7.99 -22.82 -11.03
CA VAL A 121 -8.82 -21.82 -10.33
C VAL A 121 -9.68 -21.04 -11.32
N ILE A 122 -9.13 -20.60 -12.45
CA ILE A 122 -9.90 -19.91 -13.50
C ILE A 122 -11.01 -20.81 -14.04
N HIS A 123 -10.69 -22.06 -14.38
CA HIS A 123 -11.68 -23.01 -14.88
C HIS A 123 -12.77 -23.31 -13.84
N TRP A 124 -12.39 -23.44 -12.57
CA TRP A 124 -13.34 -23.64 -11.47
C TRP A 124 -14.25 -22.41 -11.28
N LEU A 125 -13.70 -21.20 -11.33
CA LEU A 125 -14.45 -19.95 -11.24
C LEU A 125 -15.43 -19.79 -12.43
N ALA A 126 -14.96 -20.07 -13.65
CA ALA A 126 -15.77 -20.03 -14.86
C ALA A 126 -16.93 -21.04 -14.79
N ALA A 127 -16.69 -22.24 -14.27
CA ALA A 127 -17.73 -23.25 -14.05
C ALA A 127 -18.80 -22.80 -13.04
N HIS A 128 -18.47 -21.89 -12.12
CA HIS A 128 -19.39 -21.29 -11.17
C HIS A 128 -19.91 -19.91 -11.61
N SER A 129 -19.84 -19.58 -12.91
CA SER A 129 -20.28 -18.29 -13.48
C SER A 129 -19.56 -17.06 -12.90
N VAL A 130 -18.36 -17.24 -12.36
CA VAL A 130 -17.49 -16.16 -11.89
C VAL A 130 -16.52 -15.81 -13.01
N ASP A 131 -16.93 -14.86 -13.85
CA ASP A 131 -16.12 -14.39 -14.98
C ASP A 131 -15.20 -13.23 -14.57
N LEU A 132 -13.89 -13.48 -14.53
CA LEU A 132 -12.88 -12.45 -14.21
C LEU A 132 -12.71 -11.42 -15.33
N ALA A 133 -13.25 -11.66 -16.54
CA ALA A 133 -13.34 -10.65 -17.59
C ALA A 133 -14.40 -9.59 -17.27
N ASN A 134 -15.32 -9.86 -16.34
CA ASN A 134 -16.25 -8.86 -15.84
C ASN A 134 -15.57 -8.00 -14.75
N GLY A 135 -15.40 -6.71 -15.02
CA GLY A 135 -14.76 -5.77 -14.09
C GLY A 135 -15.39 -5.70 -12.69
N GLN A 136 -16.70 -5.96 -12.55
CA GLN A 136 -17.38 -5.98 -11.26
C GLN A 136 -16.99 -7.21 -10.44
N VAL A 137 -16.98 -8.37 -11.10
CA VAL A 137 -16.54 -9.64 -10.51
C VAL A 137 -15.07 -9.56 -10.14
N LEU A 138 -14.23 -9.06 -11.05
CA LEU A 138 -12.81 -8.82 -10.80
C LEU A 138 -12.59 -7.90 -9.60
N THR A 139 -13.37 -6.83 -9.47
CA THR A 139 -13.30 -5.91 -8.31
C THR A 139 -13.58 -6.65 -7.00
N LEU A 140 -14.64 -7.47 -6.96
CA LEU A 140 -15.02 -8.23 -5.76
C LEU A 140 -13.97 -9.29 -5.41
N VAL A 141 -13.56 -10.10 -6.38
CA VAL A 141 -12.55 -11.15 -6.19
C VAL A 141 -11.23 -10.55 -5.74
N THR A 142 -10.79 -9.46 -6.38
CA THR A 142 -9.58 -8.73 -5.97
C THR A 142 -9.71 -8.24 -4.54
N ALA A 143 -10.85 -7.64 -4.16
CA ALA A 143 -11.01 -7.10 -2.83
C ALA A 143 -10.95 -8.17 -1.72
N LEU A 144 -11.55 -9.33 -1.97
CA LEU A 144 -11.50 -10.47 -1.07
C LEU A 144 -10.08 -11.05 -0.97
N LEU A 145 -9.44 -11.31 -2.12
CA LEU A 145 -8.13 -11.94 -2.16
C LEU A 145 -7.03 -11.03 -1.58
N SER A 146 -7.07 -9.73 -1.87
CA SER A 146 -6.14 -8.74 -1.31
C SER A 146 -6.22 -8.68 0.22
N ASN A 147 -7.40 -8.87 0.82
CA ASN A 147 -7.53 -8.90 2.27
C ASN A 147 -7.13 -10.24 2.91
N LEU A 148 -7.16 -11.33 2.16
CA LEU A 148 -6.78 -12.66 2.65
C LEU A 148 -5.27 -12.89 2.61
N VAL A 149 -4.61 -12.44 1.53
CA VAL A 149 -3.18 -12.77 1.26
C VAL A 149 -2.28 -11.53 1.20
N SER A 150 -2.84 -10.30 1.23
CA SER A 150 -2.20 -9.00 0.96
C SER A 150 -2.30 -8.55 -0.50
N ASN A 151 -2.27 -7.24 -0.71
CA ASN A 151 -2.42 -6.58 -2.01
C ASN A 151 -1.43 -7.08 -3.06
N VAL A 152 -0.14 -7.16 -2.72
CA VAL A 152 0.91 -7.47 -3.70
C VAL A 152 0.78 -8.91 -4.25
N PRO A 153 0.68 -9.96 -3.40
CA PRO A 153 0.43 -11.31 -3.88
C PRO A 153 -0.88 -11.46 -4.65
N ALA A 154 -1.97 -10.88 -4.16
CA ALA A 154 -3.28 -10.97 -4.81
C ALA A 154 -3.24 -10.39 -6.22
N THR A 155 -2.65 -9.20 -6.39
CA THR A 155 -2.46 -8.58 -7.72
C THR A 155 -1.58 -9.45 -8.61
N MET A 156 -0.48 -10.01 -8.08
CA MET A 156 0.40 -10.88 -8.87
C MET A 156 -0.31 -12.16 -9.33
N LEU A 157 -1.16 -12.74 -8.50
CA LEU A 157 -1.94 -13.93 -8.86
C LEU A 157 -2.97 -13.60 -9.95
N LEU A 158 -3.79 -12.57 -9.72
CA LEU A 158 -4.87 -12.19 -10.64
C LEU A 158 -4.36 -11.58 -11.95
N ALA A 159 -3.24 -10.87 -11.96
CA ALA A 159 -2.69 -10.30 -13.18
C ALA A 159 -2.33 -11.34 -14.25
N GLN A 160 -2.08 -12.60 -13.85
CA GLN A 160 -1.81 -13.69 -14.80
C GLN A 160 -3.07 -14.18 -15.51
N THR A 161 -4.24 -13.91 -14.94
CA THR A 161 -5.52 -14.32 -15.51
C THR A 161 -6.10 -13.24 -16.44
N LEU A 162 -5.43 -12.08 -16.55
CA LEU A 162 -5.90 -10.96 -17.35
C LEU A 162 -5.28 -10.99 -18.74
N ASP A 163 -6.10 -10.77 -19.75
CA ASP A 163 -5.64 -10.61 -21.13
C ASP A 163 -4.90 -9.25 -21.27
N PRO A 164 -3.64 -9.23 -21.77
CA PRO A 164 -2.94 -8.01 -22.11
C PRO A 164 -3.67 -7.12 -23.13
N ALA A 165 -4.58 -7.67 -23.94
CA ALA A 165 -5.38 -6.93 -24.92
C ALA A 165 -6.48 -6.05 -24.27
N HIS A 166 -6.75 -6.22 -22.98
CA HIS A 166 -7.83 -5.55 -22.24
C HIS A 166 -7.28 -4.67 -21.10
N PRO A 167 -6.64 -3.52 -21.42
CA PRO A 167 -5.96 -2.66 -20.45
C PRO A 167 -6.89 -2.14 -19.33
N GLU A 168 -8.19 -2.03 -19.59
CA GLU A 168 -9.20 -1.63 -18.62
C GLU A 168 -9.25 -2.56 -17.40
N LEU A 169 -9.10 -3.88 -17.59
CA LEU A 169 -9.12 -4.84 -16.48
C LEU A 169 -7.86 -4.72 -15.62
N TRP A 170 -6.73 -4.31 -16.21
CA TRP A 170 -5.51 -4.01 -15.46
C TRP A 170 -5.69 -2.78 -14.57
N TYR A 171 -6.38 -1.75 -15.05
CA TYR A 171 -6.72 -0.59 -14.23
C TYR A 171 -7.70 -0.95 -13.11
N VAL A 172 -8.69 -1.80 -13.39
CA VAL A 172 -9.62 -2.32 -12.38
C VAL A 172 -8.88 -3.07 -11.29
N LEU A 173 -8.01 -4.02 -11.67
CA LEU A 173 -7.20 -4.79 -10.72
C LEU A 173 -6.34 -3.88 -9.84
N ALA A 174 -5.65 -2.91 -10.45
CA ALA A 174 -4.81 -1.96 -9.73
C ALA A 174 -5.61 -1.12 -8.72
N MET A 175 -6.77 -0.60 -9.13
CA MET A 175 -7.64 0.21 -8.27
C MET A 175 -8.29 -0.62 -7.16
N ALA A 176 -8.87 -1.77 -7.51
CA ALA A 176 -9.54 -2.65 -6.56
C ALA A 176 -8.58 -3.17 -5.49
N SER A 177 -7.38 -3.62 -5.87
CA SER A 177 -6.36 -4.11 -4.93
C SER A 177 -5.91 -2.98 -3.99
N THR A 178 -5.73 -1.77 -4.50
CA THR A 178 -5.33 -0.61 -3.69
C THR A 178 -6.44 -0.21 -2.70
N PHE A 179 -7.69 -0.14 -3.14
CA PHE A 179 -8.82 0.25 -2.27
C PHE A 179 -9.13 -0.81 -1.22
N ALA A 180 -8.99 -2.09 -1.57
CA ALA A 180 -9.21 -3.21 -0.68
C ALA A 180 -8.23 -3.26 0.50
N GLY A 181 -6.98 -2.83 0.29
CA GLY A 181 -5.96 -2.81 1.35
C GLY A 181 -6.29 -1.89 2.54
N ASN A 182 -7.28 -1.00 2.41
CA ASN A 182 -7.75 -0.15 3.53
C ASN A 182 -8.81 -0.84 4.41
N LEU A 183 -9.29 -2.03 4.04
CA LEU A 183 -10.45 -2.64 4.71
C LEU A 183 -10.12 -3.05 6.15
N LEU A 184 -9.01 -3.78 6.31
CA LEU A 184 -8.55 -4.33 7.58
C LEU A 184 -7.09 -3.96 7.85
N LEU A 185 -6.71 -3.93 9.13
CA LEU A 185 -5.34 -3.63 9.56
C LEU A 185 -4.31 -4.59 8.94
N ILE A 186 -4.66 -5.86 8.79
CA ILE A 186 -3.79 -6.92 8.23
C ILE A 186 -3.82 -6.92 6.69
N GLY A 187 -4.83 -6.28 6.08
CA GLY A 187 -5.05 -6.32 4.62
C GLY A 187 -3.94 -5.62 3.81
N SER A 188 -3.14 -4.76 4.43
CA SER A 188 -1.98 -4.14 3.79
C SER A 188 -0.80 -4.03 4.75
N ILE A 189 0.38 -4.36 4.23
CA ILE A 189 1.65 -4.23 4.93
C ILE A 189 1.91 -2.77 5.33
N ALA A 190 1.49 -1.80 4.53
CA ALA A 190 1.63 -0.39 4.88
C ALA A 190 0.90 -0.05 6.20
N ASN A 191 -0.26 -0.66 6.45
CA ASN A 191 -1.01 -0.46 7.69
C ASN A 191 -0.26 -1.05 8.89
N LEU A 192 0.32 -2.23 8.72
CA LEU A 192 1.11 -2.89 9.76
C LEU A 192 2.37 -2.10 10.09
N ILE A 193 3.09 -1.60 9.08
CA ILE A 193 4.26 -0.73 9.29
C ILE A 193 3.86 0.48 10.13
N VAL A 194 2.77 1.17 9.80
CA VAL A 194 2.31 2.33 10.60
C VAL A 194 1.96 1.91 12.03
N ALA A 195 1.25 0.80 12.22
CA ALA A 195 0.89 0.30 13.55
C ALA A 195 2.12 -0.06 14.41
N GLU A 196 3.15 -0.66 13.80
CA GLU A 196 4.40 -0.98 14.48
C GLU A 196 5.23 0.27 14.81
N GLN A 197 5.26 1.27 13.93
CA GLN A 197 6.00 2.51 14.15
C GLN A 197 5.41 3.36 15.28
N VAL A 198 4.09 3.32 15.48
CA VAL A 198 3.43 4.09 16.55
C VAL A 198 3.37 3.35 17.89
N ALA A 199 3.58 2.01 17.91
CA ALA A 199 3.54 1.21 19.13
C ALA A 199 4.59 1.63 20.20
N PRO A 200 5.85 1.93 19.84
CA PRO A 200 6.84 2.48 20.78
C PRO A 200 6.45 3.84 21.38
N LEU A 201 5.58 4.60 20.71
CA LEU A 201 5.06 5.89 21.18
C LEU A 201 3.88 5.73 22.15
N GLY A 202 3.54 4.49 22.53
CA GLY A 202 2.40 4.20 23.42
C GLY A 202 1.04 4.22 22.72
N VAL A 203 1.00 4.42 21.40
CA VAL A 203 -0.23 4.39 20.60
C VAL A 203 -0.41 2.98 20.04
N ARG A 204 -1.53 2.33 20.35
CA ARG A 204 -1.87 1.01 19.81
C ARG A 204 -3.12 1.12 18.94
N ILE A 205 -2.99 0.76 17.67
CA ILE A 205 -4.12 0.73 16.74
C ILE A 205 -4.78 -0.65 16.83
N GLY A 206 -5.98 -0.71 17.39
CA GLY A 206 -6.73 -1.97 17.47
C GLY A 206 -7.31 -2.41 16.11
N PHE A 207 -7.52 -3.71 15.92
CA PHE A 207 -8.15 -4.25 14.70
C PHE A 207 -9.54 -3.64 14.45
N LEU A 208 -10.41 -3.63 15.47
CA LEU A 208 -11.76 -3.06 15.38
C LEU A 208 -11.75 -1.54 15.23
N GLU A 209 -10.78 -0.88 15.87
CA GLU A 209 -10.61 0.57 15.76
C GLU A 209 -10.26 0.96 14.33
N TYR A 210 -9.29 0.26 13.72
CA TYR A 210 -8.95 0.45 12.32
C TYR A 210 -10.13 0.14 11.41
N ALA A 211 -10.78 -1.02 11.60
CA ALA A 211 -11.90 -1.45 10.76
C ALA A 211 -13.08 -0.46 10.79
N ARG A 212 -13.29 0.26 11.91
CA ARG A 212 -14.33 1.31 12.01
C ARG A 212 -14.16 2.42 10.98
N ALA A 213 -12.92 2.75 10.60
CA ALA A 213 -12.62 3.69 9.54
C ALA A 213 -12.40 2.99 8.20
N GLY A 214 -11.69 1.85 8.20
CA GLY A 214 -11.31 1.11 7.01
C GLY A 214 -12.49 0.55 6.22
N VAL A 215 -13.46 -0.08 6.88
CA VAL A 215 -14.66 -0.64 6.26
C VAL A 215 -15.46 0.38 5.46
N PRO A 216 -15.91 1.51 6.04
CA PRO A 216 -16.68 2.49 5.26
C PRO A 216 -15.85 3.13 4.13
N VAL A 217 -14.55 3.37 4.34
CA VAL A 217 -13.67 3.93 3.30
C VAL A 217 -13.51 2.97 2.13
N THR A 218 -13.25 1.69 2.39
CA THR A 218 -13.12 0.68 1.33
C THR A 218 -14.43 0.45 0.60
N LEU A 219 -15.56 0.32 1.31
CA LEU A 219 -16.87 0.12 0.68
C LEU A 219 -17.24 1.30 -0.22
N LEU A 220 -16.99 2.54 0.22
CA LEU A 220 -17.20 3.72 -0.61
C LEU A 220 -16.29 3.68 -1.85
N SER A 221 -15.01 3.39 -1.66
CA SER A 221 -14.02 3.42 -2.75
C SER A 221 -14.30 2.35 -3.81
N LEU A 222 -14.67 1.13 -3.38
CA LEU A 222 -15.08 0.05 -4.28
C LEU A 222 -16.42 0.37 -4.94
N GLY A 223 -17.38 0.97 -4.22
CA GLY A 223 -18.64 1.42 -4.80
C GLY A 223 -18.44 2.47 -5.89
N ILE A 224 -17.56 3.45 -5.67
CA ILE A 224 -17.18 4.45 -6.69
C ILE A 224 -16.57 3.77 -7.92
N LEU A 225 -15.68 2.80 -7.71
CA LEU A 225 -15.11 2.02 -8.81
C LEU A 225 -16.20 1.24 -9.57
N SER A 226 -17.10 0.56 -8.87
CA SER A 226 -18.20 -0.18 -9.49
C SER A 226 -19.15 0.72 -10.29
N VAL A 227 -19.49 1.90 -9.78
CA VAL A 227 -20.29 2.90 -10.52
C VAL A 227 -19.54 3.42 -11.73
N TRP A 228 -18.24 3.70 -11.59
CA TRP A 228 -17.41 4.16 -12.70
C TRP A 228 -17.33 3.12 -13.83
N LEU A 229 -17.38 1.83 -13.53
CA LEU A 229 -17.42 0.75 -14.53
C LEU A 229 -18.76 0.62 -15.26
N LEU A 230 -19.82 1.26 -14.77
CA LEU A 230 -21.14 1.26 -15.41
C LEU A 230 -21.33 2.44 -16.39
N ILE A 231 -20.42 3.40 -16.37
CA ILE A 231 -20.45 4.64 -17.16
C ILE A 231 -19.52 4.47 -18.36
#